data_AF-A0A2W6YPS8-F1
#
_entry.id   AF-A0A2W6YPS8-F1
#
_cell.length_a   1.000
_cell.length_b   1.000
_cell.length_c   1.000
_cell.angle_alpha   90.00
_cell.angle_beta   90.00
_cell.angle_gamma   90.00
#
_symmetry.space_group_name_H-M   'P 1'
#
loop_
_entity.id
_entity.type
_entity.pdbx_description
1 polymer ?
#
loop_
_entity_poly.entity_id
_entity_poly.type
_entity_poly.pdbx_seq_one_letter_code
_entity_poly.pdbx_strand_id
1 'polypeptide(L)'
;MRRLRAGTSFEEFGAAPIALDFYLDAFDGPTWAIKPFQQRSGWLMVVEARFPMPFIIWKRTLIACITDHGEVFSAVMANVVFSMPTSLPRVLEDYTPDALDEVMGDLYRSFLKRTEQDNLDHLGEAQERTQVRVSMFESECRALENQIAQAIRGLRTARRQGDVSRETQQEIDAKLKRFSAMADTLGPIMRDRIRDMRSADDMLESAVMASFGRPGTLEHRYTVRWRAVSRRTAVTIKVPLYQEDSWSADSWKTRRLPSPVGWGINQRSTFE
;
A
#
# COMPACT_ATOMS: atom_id res chain seq x y z
N MET A 1 -16.20 23.19 -3.46
CA MET A 1 -16.25 22.00 -4.34
C MET A 1 -15.46 22.26 -5.61
N ARG A 2 -14.13 22.11 -5.55
CA ARG A 2 -13.21 22.25 -6.69
C ARG A 2 -13.07 20.91 -7.39
N ARG A 3 -13.41 20.87 -8.68
CA ARG A 3 -13.24 19.73 -9.58
C ARG A 3 -11.77 19.33 -9.63
N LEU A 4 -11.48 18.05 -9.36
CA LEU A 4 -10.19 17.46 -9.68
C LEU A 4 -10.12 17.31 -11.21
N ARG A 5 -9.39 18.20 -11.88
CA ARG A 5 -8.82 17.92 -13.20
C ARG A 5 -7.55 17.13 -12.97
N ALA A 6 -7.67 15.80 -12.93
CA ALA A 6 -6.56 14.92 -13.28
C ALA A 6 -6.64 14.77 -14.80
N GLY A 7 -5.70 15.40 -15.51
CA GLY A 7 -5.51 15.16 -16.92
C GLY A 7 -4.90 13.78 -17.11
N THR A 8 -5.72 12.83 -17.55
CA THR A 8 -5.35 11.66 -18.36
C THR A 8 -6.67 11.06 -18.82
N SER A 9 -7.01 11.31 -20.08
CA SER A 9 -8.08 10.59 -20.77
C SER A 9 -7.75 9.10 -20.75
N PHE A 10 -8.74 8.27 -20.40
CA PHE A 10 -8.71 6.81 -20.48
C PHE A 10 -8.81 6.35 -21.95
N GLU A 11 -7.86 6.74 -22.79
CA GLU A 11 -7.81 6.50 -24.24
C GLU A 11 -6.37 6.09 -24.57
N GLU A 12 -6.01 4.96 -25.17
CA GLU A 12 -6.68 3.94 -25.98
C GLU A 12 -5.95 2.59 -25.73
N PHE A 13 -6.65 1.46 -25.93
CA PHE A 13 -6.30 0.05 -25.64
C PHE A 13 -6.71 -0.47 -24.25
N GLY A 14 -7.94 -1.02 -24.19
CA GLY A 14 -8.57 -1.64 -23.00
C GLY A 14 -10.10 -1.42 -22.88
N ALA A 15 -10.69 -0.67 -23.82
CA ALA A 15 -11.94 0.09 -23.64
C ALA A 15 -13.26 -0.68 -23.48
N ALA A 16 -13.31 -2.00 -23.73
CA ALA A 16 -14.54 -2.77 -23.61
C ALA A 16 -14.44 -3.75 -22.43
N PRO A 17 -15.37 -3.71 -21.47
CA PRO A 17 -15.36 -4.66 -20.38
C PRO A 17 -15.57 -6.08 -20.91
N ILE A 18 -14.96 -7.05 -20.23
CA ILE A 18 -15.13 -8.48 -20.55
C ILE A 18 -15.96 -9.16 -19.47
N ALA A 19 -16.78 -10.13 -19.85
CA ALA A 19 -17.51 -10.96 -18.92
C ALA A 19 -16.76 -12.28 -18.63
N LEU A 20 -16.61 -12.61 -17.34
CA LEU A 20 -16.00 -13.86 -16.86
C LEU A 20 -16.90 -14.55 -15.84
N ASP A 21 -17.03 -15.87 -15.96
CA ASP A 21 -17.67 -16.71 -14.94
C ASP A 21 -16.57 -17.33 -14.04
N PHE A 22 -16.69 -17.16 -12.73
CA PHE A 22 -15.77 -17.74 -11.75
C PHE A 22 -16.33 -19.05 -11.20
N TYR A 23 -15.58 -20.14 -11.33
CA TYR A 23 -16.00 -21.46 -10.88
C TYR A 23 -15.60 -21.69 -9.43
N LEU A 24 -16.53 -21.42 -8.52
CA LEU A 24 -16.30 -21.52 -7.07
C LEU A 24 -15.96 -22.96 -6.63
N ASP A 25 -16.54 -23.96 -7.30
CA ASP A 25 -16.36 -25.38 -6.93
C ASP A 25 -14.98 -25.93 -7.28
N ALA A 26 -14.24 -25.25 -8.16
CA ALA A 26 -12.92 -25.64 -8.63
C ALA A 26 -11.80 -24.84 -7.94
N PHE A 27 -12.15 -23.95 -7.00
CA PHE A 27 -11.17 -23.18 -6.24
C PHE A 27 -10.50 -24.05 -5.18
N ASP A 28 -9.19 -24.23 -5.31
CA ASP A 28 -8.34 -24.94 -4.34
C ASP A 28 -7.85 -23.96 -3.28
N GLY A 29 -8.73 -23.61 -2.35
CA GLY A 29 -8.41 -22.66 -1.28
C GLY A 29 -9.45 -22.65 -0.17
N PRO A 30 -9.26 -21.78 0.84
CA PRO A 30 -10.08 -21.83 2.03
C PRO A 30 -11.53 -21.39 1.73
N THR A 31 -12.50 -22.14 2.27
CA THR A 31 -13.93 -21.92 2.00
C THR A 31 -14.41 -20.53 2.41
N TRP A 32 -13.80 -19.91 3.42
CA TRP A 32 -14.16 -18.55 3.85
C TRP A 32 -13.93 -17.51 2.75
N ALA A 33 -13.00 -17.76 1.82
CA ALA A 33 -12.69 -16.85 0.73
C ALA A 33 -13.70 -16.95 -0.43
N ILE A 34 -14.43 -18.07 -0.53
CA ILE A 34 -15.44 -18.32 -1.56
C ILE A 34 -16.81 -17.76 -1.13
N LYS A 35 -17.14 -17.88 0.16
CA LYS A 35 -18.47 -17.51 0.71
C LYS A 35 -18.97 -16.13 0.26
N PRO A 36 -18.16 -15.05 0.27
CA PRO A 36 -18.62 -13.73 -0.12
C PRO A 36 -19.04 -13.60 -1.58
N PHE A 37 -18.61 -14.52 -2.45
CA PHE A 37 -18.91 -14.51 -3.88
C PHE A 37 -20.10 -15.39 -4.25
N GLN A 38 -20.62 -16.21 -3.34
CA GLN A 38 -21.69 -17.17 -3.66
C GLN A 38 -22.94 -16.48 -4.20
N GLN A 39 -23.39 -16.90 -5.38
CA GLN A 39 -24.59 -16.39 -6.06
C GLN A 39 -24.54 -14.88 -6.35
N ARG A 40 -23.35 -14.29 -6.41
CA ARG A 40 -23.17 -12.88 -6.71
C ARG A 40 -22.51 -12.67 -8.07
N SER A 41 -22.78 -11.51 -8.62
CA SER A 41 -22.09 -10.94 -9.76
C SER A 41 -21.71 -9.51 -9.45
N GLY A 42 -20.82 -8.96 -10.26
CA GLY A 42 -20.34 -7.61 -10.07
C GLY A 42 -19.29 -7.21 -11.07
N TRP A 43 -18.54 -6.19 -10.69
CA TRP A 43 -17.51 -5.59 -11.51
C TRP A 43 -16.17 -5.60 -10.80
N LEU A 44 -15.11 -5.74 -11.58
CA LEU A 44 -13.74 -5.74 -11.11
C LEU A 44 -12.90 -4.89 -12.07
N MET A 45 -12.15 -3.95 -11.53
CA MET A 45 -11.24 -3.08 -12.28
C MET A 45 -9.82 -3.28 -11.77
N VAL A 46 -8.88 -3.48 -12.70
CA VAL A 46 -7.45 -3.58 -12.39
C VAL A 46 -6.71 -2.41 -13.02
N VAL A 47 -5.95 -1.73 -12.18
CA VAL A 47 -5.12 -0.58 -12.57
C VAL A 47 -3.74 -0.76 -11.97
N GLU A 48 -2.69 -0.40 -12.71
CA GLU A 48 -1.35 -0.26 -12.15
C GLU A 48 -1.11 1.21 -11.79
N ALA A 49 -0.90 1.47 -10.50
CA ALA A 49 -0.51 2.78 -10.01
C ALA A 49 1.02 2.89 -10.00
N ARG A 50 1.52 4.03 -10.48
CA ARG A 50 2.95 4.38 -10.44
C ARG A 50 3.15 5.74 -9.82
N PHE A 51 4.11 5.84 -8.90
CA PHE A 51 4.46 7.08 -8.24
C PHE A 51 5.99 7.29 -8.26
N PRO A 52 6.49 8.19 -9.11
CA PRO A 52 7.93 8.43 -9.23
C PRO A 52 8.43 9.33 -8.09
N MET A 53 9.46 8.86 -7.39
CA MET A 53 10.23 9.60 -6.38
C MET A 53 11.66 9.84 -6.88
N PRO A 54 12.41 10.77 -6.26
CA PRO A 54 13.80 11.05 -6.64
C PRO A 54 14.73 9.84 -6.58
N PHE A 55 14.45 8.86 -5.72
CA PHE A 55 15.30 7.70 -5.46
C PHE A 55 14.67 6.36 -5.85
N ILE A 56 13.34 6.29 -6.05
CA ILE A 56 12.61 5.06 -6.33
C ILE A 56 11.36 5.33 -7.19
N ILE A 57 10.89 4.31 -7.90
CA ILE A 57 9.56 4.35 -8.54
C ILE A 57 8.68 3.33 -7.84
N TRP A 58 7.68 3.80 -7.12
CA TRP A 58 6.68 2.93 -6.51
C TRP A 58 5.72 2.43 -7.57
N LYS A 59 5.51 1.12 -7.61
CA LYS A 59 4.55 0.47 -8.51
C LYS A 59 3.66 -0.45 -7.69
N ARG A 60 2.35 -0.37 -7.90
CA ARG A 60 1.40 -1.25 -7.23
C ARG A 60 0.18 -1.51 -8.10
N THR A 61 -0.24 -2.78 -8.17
CA THR A 61 -1.52 -3.15 -8.76
C THR A 61 -2.65 -2.86 -7.77
N LEU A 62 -3.60 -2.04 -8.18
CA LEU A 62 -4.82 -1.73 -7.47
C LEU A 62 -5.98 -2.50 -8.11
N ILE A 63 -6.80 -3.11 -7.25
CA ILE A 63 -7.93 -3.92 -7.68
C ILE A 63 -9.17 -3.40 -6.96
N ALA A 64 -10.07 -2.77 -7.70
CA ALA A 64 -11.40 -2.42 -7.21
C ALA A 64 -12.35 -3.55 -7.57
N CYS A 65 -13.19 -3.96 -6.63
CA CYS A 65 -14.19 -4.99 -6.88
C CYS A 65 -15.47 -4.63 -6.14
N ILE A 66 -16.57 -4.59 -6.88
CA ILE A 66 -17.90 -4.28 -6.37
C ILE A 66 -18.89 -5.33 -6.83
N THR A 67 -19.94 -5.55 -6.06
CA THR A 67 -21.08 -6.39 -6.48
C THR A 67 -22.09 -5.56 -7.26
N ASP A 68 -23.00 -6.23 -7.98
CA ASP A 68 -24.14 -5.58 -8.64
C ASP A 68 -25.09 -4.90 -7.64
N HIS A 69 -24.99 -5.22 -6.35
CA HIS A 69 -25.74 -4.57 -5.26
C HIS A 69 -24.99 -3.38 -4.63
N GLY A 70 -23.82 -3.01 -5.16
CA GLY A 70 -23.01 -1.89 -4.66
C GLY A 70 -22.14 -2.22 -3.44
N GLU A 71 -22.11 -3.47 -2.99
CA GLU A 71 -21.17 -3.88 -1.93
C GLU A 71 -19.73 -3.85 -2.45
N VAL A 72 -18.82 -3.18 -1.73
CA VAL A 72 -17.41 -3.08 -2.07
C VAL A 72 -16.61 -4.18 -1.38
N PHE A 73 -15.81 -4.92 -2.14
CA PHE A 73 -14.89 -5.90 -1.58
C PHE A 73 -13.52 -5.27 -1.26
N SER A 74 -12.92 -5.75 -0.17
CA SER A 74 -11.54 -5.36 0.18
C SER A 74 -10.55 -5.83 -0.89
N ALA A 75 -9.42 -5.13 -1.03
CA ALA A 75 -8.38 -5.51 -1.98
C ALA A 75 -7.86 -6.96 -1.78
N VAL A 76 -7.84 -7.43 -0.53
CA VAL A 76 -7.46 -8.82 -0.21
C VAL A 76 -8.46 -9.80 -0.79
N MET A 77 -9.76 -9.54 -0.62
CA MET A 77 -10.82 -10.39 -1.15
C MET A 77 -10.87 -10.33 -2.68
N ALA A 78 -10.69 -9.14 -3.25
CA ALA A 78 -10.61 -8.96 -4.69
C ALA A 78 -9.42 -9.72 -5.31
N ASN A 79 -8.31 -9.87 -4.59
CA ASN A 79 -7.16 -10.63 -5.08
C ASN A 79 -7.40 -12.15 -5.13
N VAL A 80 -8.28 -12.68 -4.26
CA VAL A 80 -8.66 -14.11 -4.28
C VAL A 80 -9.25 -14.51 -5.63
N VAL A 81 -9.99 -13.59 -6.27
CA VAL A 81 -10.62 -13.80 -7.56
C VAL A 81 -9.63 -14.26 -8.63
N PHE A 82 -8.39 -13.74 -8.63
CA PHE A 82 -7.37 -14.12 -9.60
C PHE A 82 -6.85 -15.55 -9.44
N SER A 83 -7.12 -16.16 -8.29
CA SER A 83 -6.79 -17.56 -8.02
C SER A 83 -7.96 -18.50 -8.35
N MET A 84 -9.13 -17.97 -8.73
CA MET A 84 -10.28 -18.79 -9.11
C MET A 84 -10.19 -19.21 -10.57
N PRO A 85 -10.53 -20.48 -10.90
CA PRO A 85 -10.69 -20.89 -12.28
C PRO A 85 -11.81 -20.10 -12.96
N THR A 86 -11.53 -19.60 -14.16
CA THR A 86 -12.44 -18.72 -14.90
C THR A 86 -12.90 -19.34 -16.22
N SER A 87 -14.04 -18.88 -16.74
CA SER A 87 -14.43 -19.15 -18.12
C SER A 87 -13.55 -18.40 -19.12
N LEU A 88 -13.70 -18.71 -20.40
CA LEU A 88 -13.16 -17.86 -21.46
C LEU A 88 -13.80 -16.45 -21.40
N PRO A 89 -13.04 -15.40 -21.75
CA PRO A 89 -13.55 -14.04 -21.79
C PRO A 89 -14.63 -13.90 -22.87
N ARG A 90 -15.73 -13.24 -22.51
CA ARG A 90 -16.79 -12.86 -23.44
C ARG A 90 -16.85 -11.35 -23.57
N VAL A 91 -17.13 -10.84 -24.77
CA VAL A 91 -17.35 -9.40 -24.97
C VAL A 91 -18.64 -8.99 -24.29
N LEU A 92 -18.62 -7.84 -23.63
CA LEU A 92 -19.78 -7.26 -22.96
C LEU A 92 -20.08 -5.88 -23.56
N GLU A 93 -21.37 -5.60 -23.79
CA GLU A 93 -21.85 -4.31 -24.28
C GLU A 93 -22.29 -3.37 -23.14
N ASP A 94 -22.31 -3.85 -21.91
CA ASP A 94 -22.68 -3.06 -20.74
C ASP A 94 -21.61 -2.04 -20.39
N TYR A 95 -22.06 -0.88 -19.90
CA TYR A 95 -21.18 0.14 -19.34
C TYR A 95 -20.74 -0.20 -17.92
N THR A 96 -19.51 0.18 -17.60
CA THR A 96 -18.95 0.10 -16.24
C THR A 96 -19.71 1.04 -15.31
N PRO A 97 -20.07 0.62 -14.09
CA PRO A 97 -20.75 1.49 -13.13
C PRO A 97 -19.81 2.54 -12.55
N ASP A 98 -20.26 3.80 -12.44
CA ASP A 98 -19.49 4.93 -11.90
C ASP A 98 -18.94 4.67 -10.48
N ALA A 99 -19.68 3.91 -9.67
CA ALA A 99 -19.26 3.53 -8.32
C ALA A 99 -17.92 2.76 -8.30
N LEU A 100 -17.57 2.07 -9.39
CA LEU A 100 -16.30 1.36 -9.52
C LEU A 100 -15.11 2.33 -9.60
N ASP A 101 -15.29 3.44 -10.32
CA ASP A 101 -14.29 4.50 -10.43
C ASP A 101 -14.08 5.22 -9.09
N GLU A 102 -15.16 5.44 -8.33
CA GLU A 102 -15.06 6.00 -6.97
C GLU A 102 -14.24 5.11 -6.05
N VAL A 103 -14.51 3.80 -6.04
CA VAL A 103 -13.74 2.82 -5.26
C VAL A 103 -12.28 2.78 -5.70
N MET A 104 -12.01 2.83 -7.01
CA MET A 104 -10.64 2.89 -7.52
C MET A 104 -9.93 4.19 -7.07
N GLY A 105 -10.64 5.31 -7.08
CA GLY A 105 -10.16 6.59 -6.54
C GLY A 105 -9.79 6.50 -5.07
N ASP A 106 -10.58 5.82 -4.25
CA ASP A 106 -10.29 5.59 -2.83
C ASP A 106 -9.06 4.71 -2.61
N LEU A 107 -8.93 3.63 -3.38
CA LEU A 107 -7.75 2.77 -3.36
C LEU A 107 -6.49 3.53 -3.78
N TYR A 108 -6.59 4.38 -4.81
CA TYR A 108 -5.48 5.20 -5.25
C TYR A 108 -5.07 6.24 -4.20
N ARG A 109 -6.03 6.93 -3.57
CA ARG A 109 -5.74 7.85 -2.47
C ARG A 109 -5.07 7.14 -1.29
N SER A 110 -5.50 5.91 -0.99
CA SER A 110 -4.90 5.10 0.06
C SER A 110 -3.47 4.67 -0.30
N PHE A 111 -3.23 4.33 -1.56
CA PHE A 111 -1.90 4.04 -2.09
C PHE A 111 -0.96 5.25 -1.98
N LEU A 112 -1.41 6.44 -2.38
CA LEU A 112 -0.60 7.65 -2.27
C LEU A 112 -0.23 7.95 -0.82
N LYS A 113 -1.20 7.95 0.09
CA LYS A 113 -0.94 8.21 1.53
C LYS A 113 0.07 7.24 2.12
N ARG A 114 -0.06 5.95 1.80
CA ARG A 114 0.89 4.94 2.28
C ARG A 114 2.28 5.16 1.68
N THR A 115 2.34 5.47 0.39
CA THR A 115 3.61 5.75 -0.29
C THR A 115 4.28 7.00 0.27
N GLU A 116 3.52 8.05 0.59
CA GLU A 116 4.03 9.25 1.28
C GLU A 116 4.63 8.87 2.65
N GLN A 117 3.94 8.06 3.45
CA GLN A 117 4.46 7.60 4.73
C GLN A 117 5.75 6.78 4.56
N ASP A 118 5.74 5.78 3.68
CA ASP A 118 6.92 4.92 3.42
C ASP A 118 8.12 5.78 2.94
N ASN A 119 7.87 6.84 2.16
CA ASN A 119 8.92 7.78 1.73
C ASN A 119 9.46 8.65 2.87
N LEU A 120 8.61 9.09 3.80
CA LEU A 120 9.04 9.84 4.98
C LEU A 120 9.91 8.95 5.89
N ASP A 121 9.53 7.69 6.06
CA ASP A 121 10.31 6.73 6.84
C ASP A 121 11.69 6.51 6.19
N HIS A 122 11.75 6.33 4.87
CA HIS A 122 13.01 6.24 4.14
C HIS A 122 13.87 7.51 4.22
N LEU A 123 13.25 8.69 4.21
CA LEU A 123 13.97 9.94 4.41
C LEU A 123 14.57 9.99 5.83
N GLY A 124 13.80 9.63 6.85
CA GLY A 124 14.27 9.57 8.24
C GLY A 124 15.46 8.62 8.41
N GLU A 125 15.40 7.42 7.80
CA GLU A 125 16.53 6.49 7.80
C GLU A 125 17.78 7.06 7.12
N ALA A 126 17.60 7.79 6.01
CA ALA A 126 18.71 8.44 5.29
C ALA A 126 19.36 9.54 6.14
N GLN A 127 18.55 10.38 6.79
CA GLN A 127 19.00 11.43 7.70
C GLN A 127 19.75 10.85 8.90
N GLU A 128 19.25 9.76 9.50
CA GLU A 128 19.93 9.08 10.60
C GLU A 128 21.32 8.55 10.18
N ARG A 129 21.41 7.91 9.00
CA ARG A 129 22.70 7.44 8.45
C ARG A 129 23.67 8.60 8.23
N THR A 130 23.19 9.74 7.73
CA THR A 130 24.01 10.94 7.56
C THR A 130 24.48 11.47 8.91
N GLN A 131 23.59 11.53 9.90
CA GLN A 131 23.93 11.99 11.25
C GLN A 131 24.98 11.11 11.92
N VAL A 132 24.86 9.78 11.79
CA VAL A 132 25.88 8.84 12.28
C VAL A 132 27.22 9.11 11.58
N ARG A 133 27.22 9.28 10.25
CA ARG A 133 28.44 9.58 9.48
C ARG A 133 29.09 10.89 9.93
N VAL A 134 28.30 11.95 10.13
CA VAL A 134 28.78 13.23 10.65
C VAL A 134 29.40 13.05 12.03
N SER A 135 28.73 12.31 12.93
CA SER A 135 29.24 12.09 14.29
C SER A 135 30.56 11.31 14.32
N MET A 136 30.71 10.30 13.46
CA MET A 136 31.96 9.54 13.33
C MET A 136 33.08 10.44 12.81
N PHE A 137 32.80 11.22 11.76
CA PHE A 137 33.76 12.16 11.19
C PHE A 137 34.19 13.22 12.22
N GLU A 138 33.26 13.79 12.97
CA GLU A 138 33.58 14.73 14.06
C GLU A 138 34.46 14.09 15.14
N SER A 139 34.19 12.84 15.51
CA SER A 139 34.99 12.10 16.47
C SER A 139 36.42 11.88 15.97
N GLU A 140 36.57 11.48 14.70
CA GLU A 140 37.88 11.31 14.04
C GLU A 140 38.65 12.64 13.98
N CYS A 141 37.99 13.73 13.60
CA CYS A 141 38.60 15.05 13.58
C CYS A 141 39.05 15.51 14.98
N ARG A 142 38.23 15.33 16.02
CA ARG A 142 38.60 15.64 17.40
C ARG A 142 39.80 14.81 17.88
N ALA A 143 39.87 13.53 17.48
CA ALA A 143 41.02 12.68 17.78
C ALA A 143 42.30 13.23 17.11
N LEU A 144 42.21 13.64 15.85
CA LEU A 144 43.32 14.25 15.12
C LEU A 144 43.74 15.60 15.73
N GLU A 145 42.80 16.47 16.09
CA GLU A 145 43.08 17.74 16.79
C GLU A 145 43.83 17.49 18.11
N ASN A 146 43.38 16.49 18.89
CA ASN A 146 44.04 16.11 20.12
C ASN A 146 45.47 15.60 19.89
N GLN A 147 45.71 14.79 18.85
CA GLN A 147 47.04 14.33 18.47
C GLN A 147 47.96 15.49 18.07
N ILE A 148 47.46 16.44 17.26
CA ILE A 148 48.21 17.64 16.88
C ILE A 148 48.52 18.49 18.12
N ALA A 149 47.55 18.69 19.01
CA ALA A 149 47.75 19.46 20.25
C ALA A 149 48.75 18.77 21.20
N GLN A 150 48.74 17.44 21.30
CA GLN A 150 49.74 16.69 22.05
C GLN A 150 51.13 16.81 21.42
N ALA A 151 51.25 16.70 20.10
CA ALA A 151 52.51 16.88 19.38
C ALA A 151 53.09 18.29 19.58
N ILE A 152 52.26 19.34 19.50
CA ILE A 152 52.66 20.72 19.77
C ILE A 152 53.14 20.87 21.22
N ARG A 153 52.43 20.31 22.20
CA ARG A 153 52.84 20.34 23.62
C ARG A 153 54.16 19.61 23.84
N GLY A 154 54.35 18.44 23.23
CA GLY A 154 55.58 17.66 23.27
C GLY A 154 56.76 18.45 22.71
N LEU A 155 56.61 19.03 21.51
CA LEU A 155 57.65 19.86 20.86
C LEU A 155 57.99 21.11 21.68
N ARG A 156 56.99 21.78 22.26
CA ARG A 156 57.20 22.93 23.17
C ARG A 156 57.95 22.54 24.43
N THR A 157 57.70 21.34 24.96
CA THR A 157 58.38 20.83 26.16
C THR A 157 59.83 20.46 25.84
N ALA A 158 60.07 19.74 24.74
CA ALA A 158 61.41 19.40 24.27
C ALA A 158 62.27 20.66 24.00
N ARG A 159 61.66 21.71 23.44
CA ARG A 159 62.32 23.01 23.25
C ARG A 159 62.75 23.67 24.58
N ARG A 160 62.01 23.46 25.67
CA ARG A 160 62.30 24.05 26.99
C ARG A 160 63.34 23.27 27.80
N GLN A 161 63.52 21.97 27.52
CA GLN A 161 64.44 21.10 28.28
C GLN A 161 65.92 21.26 27.92
N GLY A 162 66.24 22.06 26.91
CA GLY A 162 67.42 22.92 26.91
C GLY A 162 68.78 22.26 27.13
N ASP A 163 69.22 21.40 26.20
CA ASP A 163 70.63 21.17 25.88
C ASP A 163 70.81 20.67 24.43
N VAL A 164 69.99 21.25 23.54
CA VAL A 164 69.79 20.74 22.18
C VAL A 164 70.54 21.61 21.18
N SER A 165 71.28 20.97 20.26
CA SER A 165 72.02 21.63 19.17
C SER A 165 71.14 22.63 18.41
N ARG A 166 71.76 23.72 17.93
CA ARG A 166 71.10 24.79 17.16
C ARG A 166 70.35 24.24 15.93
N GLU A 167 70.86 23.17 15.33
CA GLU A 167 70.23 22.47 14.21
C GLU A 167 68.91 21.80 14.61
N THR A 168 68.90 21.11 15.76
CA THR A 168 67.70 20.46 16.28
C THR A 168 66.64 21.48 16.73
N GLN A 169 67.04 22.66 17.21
CA GLN A 169 66.09 23.74 17.52
C GLN A 169 65.37 24.24 16.26
N GLN A 170 66.10 24.41 15.15
CA GLN A 170 65.49 24.79 13.87
C GLN A 170 64.52 23.71 13.37
N GLU A 171 64.85 22.44 13.54
CA GLU A 171 63.98 21.33 13.16
C GLU A 171 62.69 21.30 14.00
N ILE A 172 62.80 21.53 15.32
CA ILE A 172 61.64 21.63 16.23
C ILE A 172 60.75 22.80 15.83
N ASP A 173 61.32 23.98 15.53
CA ASP A 173 60.55 25.16 15.13
C ASP A 173 59.86 24.96 13.77
N ALA A 174 60.51 24.30 12.82
CA ALA A 174 59.92 23.93 11.53
C ALA A 174 58.73 22.97 11.71
N LYS A 175 58.89 21.94 12.56
CA LYS A 175 57.81 20.99 12.90
C LYS A 175 56.65 21.70 13.60
N LEU A 176 56.94 22.59 14.56
CA LEU A 176 55.93 23.34 15.29
C LEU A 176 55.13 24.26 14.35
N LYS A 177 55.80 24.96 13.42
CA LYS A 177 55.14 25.76 12.38
C LYS A 177 54.23 24.90 11.50
N ARG A 178 54.69 23.72 11.08
CA ARG A 178 53.90 22.79 10.26
C ARG A 178 52.65 22.30 11.01
N PHE A 179 52.79 21.87 12.26
CA PHE A 179 51.65 21.39 13.06
C PHE A 179 50.66 22.49 13.39
N SER A 180 51.11 23.72 13.69
CA SER A 180 50.22 24.86 13.89
C SER A 180 49.45 25.20 12.61
N ALA A 181 50.13 25.27 11.46
CA ALA A 181 49.47 25.53 10.18
C ALA A 181 48.44 24.43 9.83
N MET A 182 48.74 23.17 10.15
CA MET A 182 47.82 22.06 9.95
C MET A 182 46.59 22.12 10.88
N ALA A 183 46.76 22.61 12.12
CA ALA A 183 45.64 22.86 13.03
C ALA A 183 44.73 23.99 12.50
N ASP A 184 45.33 25.06 12.00
CA ASP A 184 44.61 26.22 11.46
C ASP A 184 43.79 25.86 10.21
N THR A 185 44.28 24.94 9.37
CA THR A 185 43.56 24.48 8.16
C THR A 185 42.51 23.40 8.43
N LEU A 186 42.68 22.59 9.47
CA LEU A 186 41.77 21.47 9.77
C LEU A 186 40.34 21.95 10.10
N GLY A 187 40.21 23.04 10.88
CA GLY A 187 38.92 23.59 11.28
C GLY A 187 38.02 24.00 10.09
N PRO A 188 38.52 24.83 9.15
CA PRO A 188 37.79 25.15 7.91
C PRO A 188 37.41 23.91 7.09
N ILE A 189 38.35 22.98 6.87
CA ILE A 189 38.11 21.75 6.09
C ILE A 189 37.00 20.90 6.73
N MET A 190 37.03 20.75 8.05
CA MET A 190 36.01 20.01 8.80
C MET A 190 34.62 20.65 8.62
N ARG A 191 34.52 21.98 8.78
CA ARG A 191 33.25 22.71 8.61
C ARG A 191 32.71 22.58 7.19
N ASP A 192 33.57 22.72 6.19
CA ASP A 192 33.17 22.57 4.78
C ASP A 192 32.67 21.16 4.51
N ARG A 193 33.39 20.14 4.99
CA ARG A 193 32.98 18.74 4.79
C ARG A 193 31.67 18.39 5.49
N ILE A 194 31.43 18.88 6.71
CA ILE A 194 30.16 18.69 7.42
C ILE A 194 29.03 19.41 6.68
N ARG A 195 29.27 20.64 6.20
CA ARG A 195 28.31 21.38 5.39
C ARG A 195 27.95 20.62 4.12
N ASP A 196 28.93 20.02 3.43
CA ASP A 196 28.69 19.23 2.22
C ASP A 196 27.87 17.96 2.50
N MET A 197 28.11 17.30 3.64
CA MET A 197 27.32 16.14 4.04
C MET A 197 25.86 16.51 4.34
N ARG A 198 25.64 17.67 4.97
CA ARG A 198 24.28 18.16 5.29
C ARG A 198 23.56 18.72 4.06
N SER A 199 24.26 19.42 3.17
CA SER A 199 23.63 19.98 1.96
C SER A 199 23.08 18.90 1.04
N ALA A 200 23.77 17.76 0.93
CA ALA A 200 23.26 16.61 0.18
C ALA A 200 21.94 16.07 0.76
N ASP A 201 21.80 16.09 2.08
CA ASP A 201 20.60 15.66 2.80
C ASP A 201 19.45 16.66 2.62
N ASP A 202 19.73 17.97 2.78
CA ASP A 202 18.79 19.05 2.53
C ASP A 202 18.24 19.02 1.09
N MET A 203 19.11 18.70 0.11
CA MET A 203 18.72 18.53 -1.29
C MET A 203 17.80 17.33 -1.48
N LEU A 204 18.08 16.21 -0.82
CA LEU A 204 17.22 15.02 -0.87
C LEU A 204 15.86 15.31 -0.25
N GLU A 205 15.82 15.91 0.93
CA GLU A 205 14.59 16.33 1.61
C GLU A 205 13.77 17.26 0.71
N SER A 206 14.40 18.29 0.15
CA SER A 206 13.73 19.23 -0.76
C SER A 206 13.15 18.52 -1.99
N ALA A 207 13.87 17.56 -2.57
CA ALA A 207 13.40 16.79 -3.72
C ALA A 207 12.22 15.88 -3.37
N VAL A 208 12.22 15.27 -2.17
CA VAL A 208 11.13 14.45 -1.66
C VAL A 208 9.89 15.31 -1.40
N MET A 209 10.04 16.44 -0.71
CA MET A 209 8.93 17.35 -0.44
C MET A 209 8.33 17.92 -1.73
N ALA A 210 9.16 18.24 -2.73
CA ALA A 210 8.70 18.71 -4.04
C ALA A 210 7.97 17.64 -4.88
N SER A 211 8.11 16.36 -4.51
CA SER A 211 7.38 15.25 -5.14
C SER A 211 5.99 15.07 -4.51
N PHE A 212 5.82 15.40 -3.23
CA PHE A 212 4.51 15.42 -2.55
C PHE A 212 3.64 16.53 -3.14
N GLY A 213 2.69 16.15 -3.98
CA GLY A 213 1.84 17.07 -4.73
C GLY A 213 1.89 16.87 -6.25
N ARG A 214 2.84 16.06 -6.75
CA ARG A 214 2.77 15.56 -8.12
C ARG A 214 1.78 14.40 -8.17
N PRO A 215 0.82 14.38 -9.11
CA PRO A 215 -0.02 13.21 -9.28
C PRO A 215 0.84 12.04 -9.78
N GLY A 216 0.65 10.86 -9.18
CA GLY A 216 1.09 9.61 -9.80
C GLY A 216 0.31 9.31 -11.09
N THR A 217 0.78 8.31 -11.82
CA THR A 217 0.11 7.83 -13.04
C THR A 217 -0.66 6.55 -12.75
N LEU A 218 -1.84 6.43 -13.37
CA LEU A 218 -2.66 5.23 -13.34
C LEU A 218 -2.71 4.65 -14.74
N GLU A 219 -2.27 3.40 -14.89
CA GLU A 219 -2.34 2.66 -16.15
C GLU A 219 -3.45 1.62 -16.02
N HIS A 220 -4.56 1.84 -16.74
CA HIS A 220 -5.65 0.89 -16.77
C HIS A 220 -5.20 -0.42 -17.44
N ARG A 221 -5.51 -1.56 -16.81
CA ARG A 221 -5.15 -2.88 -17.36
C ARG A 221 -6.34 -3.55 -18.02
N TYR A 222 -7.43 -3.71 -17.27
CA TYR A 222 -8.67 -4.28 -17.78
C TYR A 222 -9.82 -4.08 -16.76
N THR A 223 -11.04 -4.16 -17.29
CA THR A 223 -12.28 -4.22 -16.50
C THR A 223 -13.04 -5.49 -16.82
N VAL A 224 -13.53 -6.16 -15.78
CA VAL A 224 -14.25 -7.44 -15.87
C VAL A 224 -15.60 -7.31 -15.19
N ARG A 225 -16.67 -7.71 -15.90
CA ARG A 225 -17.90 -8.12 -15.26
C ARG A 225 -17.80 -9.58 -14.87
N TRP A 226 -17.93 -9.87 -13.58
CA TRP A 226 -17.80 -11.22 -13.08
C TRP A 226 -19.13 -11.78 -12.61
N ARG A 227 -19.27 -13.10 -12.73
CA ARG A 227 -20.38 -13.86 -12.16
C ARG A 227 -19.85 -15.12 -11.49
N ALA A 228 -20.22 -15.34 -10.25
CA ALA A 228 -19.82 -16.53 -9.52
C ALA A 228 -20.78 -17.69 -9.83
N VAL A 229 -20.23 -18.82 -10.26
CA VAL A 229 -20.99 -20.03 -10.61
C VAL A 229 -20.57 -21.17 -9.69
N SER A 230 -21.54 -21.77 -9.02
CA SER A 230 -21.39 -23.08 -8.35
C SER A 230 -22.29 -24.08 -9.05
N ARG A 231 -21.69 -25.10 -9.66
CA ARG A 231 -22.35 -26.23 -10.30
C ARG A 231 -22.92 -27.24 -9.28
N ARG A 232 -22.51 -27.16 -8.01
CA ARG A 232 -23.04 -28.02 -6.93
C ARG A 232 -24.50 -27.80 -6.58
N THR A 233 -25.13 -26.74 -7.10
CA THR A 233 -26.57 -26.51 -6.97
C THR A 233 -27.21 -26.35 -8.33
N ALA A 234 -27.25 -27.42 -9.11
CA ALA A 234 -28.50 -27.70 -9.81
C ALA A 234 -29.55 -27.95 -8.71
N VAL A 235 -30.09 -26.87 -8.13
CA VAL A 235 -31.36 -26.99 -7.41
C VAL A 235 -32.30 -27.50 -8.49
N THR A 236 -32.64 -28.78 -8.43
CA THR A 236 -33.84 -29.27 -9.09
C THR A 236 -34.96 -28.53 -8.40
N ILE A 237 -35.26 -27.32 -8.88
CA ILE A 237 -36.53 -26.68 -8.58
C ILE A 237 -37.52 -27.59 -9.27
N LYS A 238 -38.02 -28.57 -8.52
CA LYS A 238 -39.29 -29.20 -8.83
C LYS A 238 -40.30 -28.07 -8.69
N VAL A 239 -40.43 -27.26 -9.73
CA VAL A 239 -41.62 -26.43 -9.89
C VAL A 239 -42.74 -27.45 -9.81
N PRO A 240 -43.61 -27.42 -8.79
CA PRO A 240 -44.78 -28.25 -8.83
C PRO A 240 -45.50 -27.79 -10.09
N LEU A 241 -45.44 -28.60 -11.14
CA LEU A 241 -46.45 -28.56 -12.17
C LEU A 241 -47.74 -28.68 -11.37
N TYR A 242 -48.51 -27.59 -11.30
CA TYR A 242 -49.92 -27.69 -11.01
C TYR A 242 -50.45 -28.62 -12.11
N GLN A 243 -50.46 -29.93 -11.82
CA GLN A 243 -51.37 -30.83 -12.47
C GLN A 243 -52.72 -30.28 -12.06
N GLU A 244 -53.42 -29.63 -12.98
CA GLU A 244 -54.85 -29.43 -12.83
C GLU A 244 -55.42 -30.81 -12.55
N ASP A 245 -55.79 -31.06 -11.28
CA ASP A 245 -56.59 -32.22 -10.93
C ASP A 245 -57.76 -32.20 -11.90
N SER A 246 -57.85 -33.25 -12.71
CA SER A 246 -58.95 -33.45 -13.63
C SER A 246 -60.24 -33.24 -12.84
N TRP A 247 -60.98 -32.19 -13.19
CA TRP A 247 -62.28 -31.88 -12.63
C TRP A 247 -63.24 -33.04 -12.93
N SER A 248 -63.16 -34.10 -12.13
CA SER A 248 -64.19 -35.13 -12.10
C SER A 248 -65.26 -34.67 -11.12
N ALA A 249 -66.50 -34.66 -11.61
CA ALA A 249 -67.68 -34.22 -10.88
C ALA A 249 -67.95 -35.01 -9.58
N ASP A 250 -67.24 -36.11 -9.33
CA ASP A 250 -67.37 -36.92 -8.12
C ASP A 250 -66.51 -36.45 -6.94
N SER A 251 -65.56 -35.53 -7.14
CA SER A 251 -64.69 -35.01 -6.07
C SER A 251 -65.41 -34.18 -5.01
N TRP A 252 -66.66 -33.76 -5.25
CA TRP A 252 -67.43 -32.93 -4.32
C TRP A 252 -68.16 -33.76 -3.24
N LYS A 253 -68.36 -35.07 -3.47
CA LYS A 253 -69.13 -35.94 -2.56
C LYS A 253 -68.35 -36.39 -1.32
N THR A 254 -67.03 -36.19 -1.28
CA THR A 254 -66.17 -36.69 -0.18
C THR A 254 -65.63 -35.61 0.75
N ARG A 255 -66.02 -34.33 0.62
CA ARG A 255 -65.77 -33.33 1.68
C ARG A 255 -66.65 -33.61 2.90
N ARG A 256 -66.20 -34.50 3.77
CA ARG A 256 -66.66 -34.52 5.16
C ARG A 256 -66.25 -33.20 5.81
N LEU A 257 -67.24 -32.44 6.26
CA LEU A 257 -67.04 -31.23 7.06
C LEU A 257 -66.24 -31.57 8.32
N PRO A 258 -65.27 -30.74 8.73
CA PRO A 258 -64.62 -30.89 10.03
C PRO A 258 -65.65 -30.70 11.15
N SER A 259 -65.64 -31.62 12.11
CA SER A 259 -66.48 -31.58 13.31
C SER A 259 -66.25 -30.29 14.12
N PRO A 260 -67.31 -29.67 14.68
CA PRO A 260 -67.16 -28.41 15.40
C PRO A 260 -66.43 -28.59 16.74
N VAL A 261 -65.50 -27.66 16.94
CA VAL A 261 -64.66 -27.31 18.08
C VAL A 261 -65.32 -27.50 19.46
N GLY A 262 -64.71 -28.33 20.31
CA GLY A 262 -64.99 -28.37 21.74
C GLY A 262 -64.18 -27.31 22.48
N TRP A 263 -64.86 -26.30 23.01
CA TRP A 263 -64.29 -25.30 23.93
C TRP A 263 -64.22 -25.90 25.34
N GLY A 264 -63.00 -26.11 25.84
CA GLY A 264 -62.72 -26.55 27.21
C GLY A 264 -61.80 -25.55 27.90
N ILE A 265 -62.41 -24.61 28.63
CA ILE A 265 -61.77 -23.64 29.51
C ILE A 265 -61.19 -24.37 30.73
N ASN A 266 -59.91 -24.16 31.06
CA ASN A 266 -59.51 -24.22 32.47
C ASN A 266 -58.32 -23.29 32.75
N GLN A 267 -58.59 -22.26 33.57
CA GLN A 267 -57.63 -21.30 34.07
C GLN A 267 -56.80 -21.92 35.19
N ARG A 268 -55.46 -21.80 35.12
CA ARG A 268 -54.58 -21.95 36.28
C ARG A 268 -54.35 -20.58 36.90
N SER A 269 -54.86 -20.39 38.11
CA SER A 269 -54.43 -19.37 39.06
C SER A 269 -53.38 -19.98 39.97
N THR A 270 -52.17 -19.44 39.97
CA THR A 270 -51.18 -19.62 41.04
C THR A 270 -50.41 -18.31 41.17
N PHE A 271 -50.64 -17.62 42.28
CA PHE A 271 -49.66 -16.76 42.94
C PHE A 271 -49.70 -17.12 44.43
N GLU A 272 -48.49 -17.23 44.98
CA GLU A 272 -48.10 -17.66 46.35
C GLU A 272 -48.02 -19.17 46.62
#